data_AF-A0A661JND7-F1
#
_entry.id   AF-A0A661JND7-F1
#
_cell.length_a   1.000
_cell.length_b   1.000
_cell.length_c   1.000
_cell.angle_alpha   90.00
_cell.angle_beta   90.00
_cell.angle_gamma   90.00
#
_symmetry.space_group_name_H-M   'P 1'
#
loop_
_entity.id
_entity.type
_entity.pdbx_description
1 polymer ?
#
loop_
_entity_poly.entity_id
_entity_poly.type
_entity_poly.pdbx_seq_one_letter_code
_entity_poly.pdbx_strand_id
1 'polypeptide(L)'
;MDRRTFLKTLGAGIVGLSLTPSGVMAKMADGRVEFMGVLVDTTRCIGCRSCELACAEANGLPLPDIEDDSVFEHERRTTVTQWTVVNRYETDKGEVFVKKQCMHCCQPACVAACPVKAMQKRPYGPVTWDPNCIGCKTCIFSCVYDIPHLEIEKPAPKIQKCIFCWERLKEGKLPACVEACPQEALIFGTRRELLEEART
;
A
#
# COMPACT_ATOMS: atom_id res chain seq x y z
N MET A 1 57.08 10.31 18.92
CA MET A 1 56.06 10.49 19.98
C MET A 1 55.70 9.11 20.53
N ASP A 2 55.95 8.86 21.81
CA ASP A 2 55.75 7.54 22.44
C ASP A 2 54.26 7.27 22.74
N ARG A 3 53.78 6.05 22.44
CA ARG A 3 52.35 5.65 22.54
C ARG A 3 51.80 5.87 23.94
N ARG A 4 52.63 5.74 24.98
CA ARG A 4 52.24 5.94 26.38
C ARG A 4 52.00 7.41 26.73
N THR A 5 52.68 8.32 26.04
CA THR A 5 52.52 9.76 26.25
C THR A 5 51.22 10.25 25.60
N PHE A 6 50.90 9.73 24.41
CA PHE A 6 49.67 10.05 23.67
C PHE A 6 48.39 9.64 24.43
N LEU A 7 48.39 8.47 25.08
CA LEU A 7 47.23 7.99 25.85
C LEU A 7 47.01 8.78 27.15
N LYS A 8 48.08 9.29 27.77
CA LYS A 8 47.98 10.15 28.96
C LYS A 8 47.44 11.55 28.61
N THR A 9 47.78 12.08 27.44
CA THR A 9 47.22 13.35 26.96
C THR A 9 45.76 13.25 26.54
N LEU A 10 45.27 12.08 26.10
CA LEU A 10 43.84 11.87 25.81
C LEU A 10 42.98 11.80 27.08
N GLY A 11 43.50 11.20 28.16
CA GLY A 11 42.77 11.03 29.43
C GLY A 11 42.54 12.32 30.23
N ALA A 12 43.30 13.39 29.94
CA ALA A 12 43.20 14.67 30.65
C ALA A 12 42.33 15.73 29.93
N GLY A 13 41.77 15.40 28.75
CA GLY A 13 41.06 16.35 27.88
C GLY A 13 39.53 16.24 27.87
N ILE A 14 38.91 15.39 28.69
CA ILE A 14 37.44 15.20 28.71
C ILE A 14 36.89 15.55 30.10
N VAL A 15 37.11 16.79 30.52
CA VAL A 15 36.32 17.42 31.58
C VAL A 15 35.69 18.65 30.94
N GLY A 16 34.39 18.58 30.66
CA GLY A 16 33.62 19.76 30.23
C GLY A 16 33.02 19.69 28.82
N LEU A 17 32.23 18.67 28.54
CA LEU A 17 30.92 18.92 27.96
C LEU A 17 30.00 17.80 28.45
N SER A 18 29.35 18.03 29.58
CA SER A 18 28.14 17.31 29.92
C SER A 18 27.16 17.54 28.78
N LEU A 19 27.14 16.60 27.82
CA LEU A 19 25.97 16.38 26.99
C LEU A 19 24.88 15.96 27.98
N THR A 20 24.18 16.94 28.54
CA THR A 20 22.81 16.73 28.98
C THR A 20 22.15 15.98 27.83
N PRO A 21 21.53 14.80 28.04
CA PRO A 21 20.64 14.28 27.05
C PRO A 21 19.49 15.27 27.01
N SER A 22 19.64 16.35 26.24
CA SER A 22 18.53 17.14 25.76
C SER A 22 17.72 16.10 25.01
N GLY A 23 16.66 15.63 25.68
CA GLY A 23 15.87 14.53 25.20
C GLY A 23 15.59 14.81 23.74
N VAL A 24 16.14 13.98 22.87
CA VAL A 24 15.62 13.84 21.52
C VAL A 24 14.27 13.16 21.74
N MET A 25 13.31 13.93 22.23
CA MET A 25 11.93 13.56 22.12
C MET A 25 11.71 13.51 20.63
N ALA A 26 11.51 12.29 20.12
CA ALA A 26 10.81 12.13 18.87
C ALA A 26 9.62 13.09 18.94
N LYS A 27 9.60 14.09 18.06
CA LYS A 27 8.46 14.98 17.91
C LYS A 27 7.31 14.02 17.60
N MET A 28 6.50 13.68 18.60
CA MET A 28 5.29 12.93 18.36
C MET A 28 4.51 13.81 17.41
N ALA A 29 4.25 13.28 16.21
CA ALA A 29 3.54 14.00 15.18
C ALA A 29 2.27 14.58 15.82
N ASP A 30 2.22 15.91 15.78
CA ASP A 30 1.06 16.73 16.09
C ASP A 30 -0.19 16.10 15.46
N GLY A 31 -1.22 15.84 16.27
CA GLY A 31 -2.52 15.29 15.86
C GLY A 31 -2.43 14.03 14.99
N ARG A 32 -2.48 12.84 15.60
CA ARG A 32 -2.46 11.54 14.91
C ARG A 32 -3.42 11.53 13.71
N VAL A 33 -2.88 11.75 12.51
CA VAL A 33 -3.61 11.54 11.26
C VAL A 33 -3.91 10.05 11.18
N GLU A 34 -5.16 9.67 11.49
CA GLU A 34 -5.59 8.29 11.40
C GLU A 34 -5.49 7.82 9.93
N PHE A 35 -4.90 6.63 9.74
CA PHE A 35 -4.83 6.06 8.40
C PHE A 35 -6.21 5.54 8.01
N MET A 36 -6.64 5.90 6.81
CA MET A 36 -7.81 5.34 6.16
C MET A 36 -7.48 3.94 5.62
N GLY A 37 -8.51 3.11 5.57
CA GLY A 37 -8.43 1.75 5.05
C GLY A 37 -9.67 1.38 4.24
N VAL A 38 -9.64 0.18 3.67
CA VAL A 38 -10.82 -0.50 3.15
C VAL A 38 -10.85 -1.87 3.81
N LEU A 39 -11.92 -2.15 4.55
CA LEU A 39 -12.25 -3.50 5.00
C LEU A 39 -12.93 -4.23 3.85
N VAL A 40 -12.48 -5.45 3.57
CA VAL A 40 -13.09 -6.33 2.57
C VAL A 40 -13.80 -7.43 3.34
N ASP A 41 -15.12 -7.35 3.39
CA ASP A 41 -15.97 -8.38 3.99
C ASP A 41 -16.25 -9.48 2.96
N THR A 42 -15.52 -10.59 3.10
CA THR A 42 -15.66 -11.74 2.21
C THR A 42 -16.97 -12.51 2.42
N THR A 43 -17.70 -12.27 3.51
CA THR A 43 -19.00 -12.91 3.77
C THR A 43 -20.14 -12.27 2.97
N ARG A 44 -19.96 -11.02 2.55
CA ARG A 44 -20.91 -10.25 1.71
C ARG A 44 -20.53 -10.23 0.23
N CYS A 45 -19.31 -10.63 -0.11
CA CYS A 45 -18.81 -10.55 -1.48
C CYS A 45 -19.44 -11.64 -2.35
N ILE A 46 -20.14 -11.23 -3.41
CA ILE A 46 -20.82 -12.13 -4.37
C ILE A 46 -20.01 -12.36 -5.66
N GLY A 47 -18.76 -11.91 -5.73
CA GLY A 47 -17.94 -12.11 -6.92
C GLY A 47 -18.34 -11.31 -8.17
N CYS A 48 -19.22 -10.30 -8.07
CA CYS A 48 -19.74 -9.57 -9.25
C CYS A 48 -18.71 -8.74 -10.05
N ARG A 49 -17.46 -8.63 -9.57
CA ARG A 49 -16.34 -7.94 -10.22
C ARG A 49 -16.57 -6.46 -10.61
N SER A 50 -17.65 -5.82 -10.16
CA SER A 50 -17.90 -4.37 -10.36
C SER A 50 -16.76 -3.50 -9.82
N CYS A 51 -16.07 -3.96 -8.78
CA CYS A 51 -14.89 -3.29 -8.25
C CYS A 51 -13.67 -3.32 -9.20
N GLU A 52 -13.55 -4.30 -10.10
CA GLU A 52 -12.53 -4.34 -11.15
C GLU A 52 -12.84 -3.32 -12.23
N LEU A 53 -14.09 -3.30 -12.71
CA LEU A 53 -14.57 -2.37 -13.74
C LEU A 53 -14.40 -0.91 -13.29
N ALA A 54 -14.93 -0.57 -12.11
CA ALA A 54 -14.83 0.79 -11.57
C ALA A 54 -13.39 1.22 -11.30
N CYS A 55 -12.51 0.29 -10.93
CA CYS A 55 -11.08 0.57 -10.78
C CYS A 55 -10.44 0.88 -12.13
N ALA A 56 -10.79 0.13 -13.18
CA ALA A 56 -10.26 0.35 -14.51
C ALA A 56 -10.72 1.71 -15.08
N GLU A 57 -12.01 2.00 -15.00
CA GLU A 57 -12.59 3.28 -15.44
C GLU A 57 -11.95 4.47 -14.74
N ALA A 58 -11.87 4.44 -13.40
CA ALA A 58 -11.36 5.56 -12.62
C ALA A 58 -9.87 5.84 -12.85
N ASN A 59 -9.11 4.88 -13.41
CA ASN A 59 -7.68 5.01 -13.63
C ASN A 59 -7.29 4.92 -15.12
N GLY A 60 -8.26 4.91 -16.04
CA GLY A 60 -8.01 4.82 -17.48
C GLY A 60 -7.30 3.55 -17.92
N LEU A 61 -7.58 2.43 -17.25
CA LEU A 61 -7.04 1.11 -17.61
C LEU A 61 -7.99 0.40 -18.58
N PRO A 62 -7.52 -0.64 -19.31
CA PRO A 62 -8.40 -1.48 -20.11
C PRO A 62 -9.56 -2.04 -19.27
N LEU A 63 -10.78 -1.91 -19.78
CA LEU A 63 -11.97 -2.36 -19.08
C LEU A 63 -12.01 -3.91 -19.10
N PRO A 64 -12.15 -4.57 -17.94
CA PRO A 64 -12.37 -6.01 -17.90
C PRO A 64 -13.77 -6.35 -18.41
N ASP A 65 -13.89 -7.48 -19.09
CA ASP A 65 -15.18 -8.15 -19.23
C ASP A 65 -15.54 -8.78 -17.87
N ILE A 66 -16.59 -8.27 -17.24
CA ILE A 66 -17.08 -8.74 -15.93
C ILE A 66 -18.19 -9.78 -16.04
N GLU A 67 -18.69 -10.04 -17.26
CA GLU A 67 -19.67 -11.11 -17.52
C GLU A 67 -18.97 -12.46 -17.81
N ASP A 68 -17.68 -12.43 -18.14
CA ASP A 68 -16.85 -13.62 -18.29
C ASP A 68 -16.50 -14.26 -16.92
N ASP A 69 -17.19 -15.34 -16.59
CA ASP A 69 -16.95 -16.13 -15.37
C ASP A 69 -15.76 -17.12 -15.49
N SER A 70 -15.21 -17.34 -16.68
CA SER A 70 -14.06 -18.25 -16.86
C SER A 70 -12.81 -17.76 -16.12
N VAL A 71 -12.77 -16.47 -15.77
CA VAL A 71 -11.72 -15.87 -14.94
C VAL A 71 -11.59 -16.49 -13.55
N PHE A 72 -12.61 -17.21 -13.08
CA PHE A 72 -12.63 -17.90 -11.80
C PHE A 72 -12.12 -19.34 -11.86
N GLU A 73 -11.76 -19.86 -13.05
CA GLU A 73 -11.18 -21.20 -13.20
C GLU A 73 -9.75 -21.29 -12.64
N HIS A 74 -9.07 -20.17 -12.48
CA HIS A 74 -7.71 -20.09 -11.96
C HIS A 74 -7.52 -18.86 -11.06
N GLU A 75 -6.57 -18.94 -10.12
CA GLU A 75 -6.22 -17.78 -9.32
C GLU A 75 -5.54 -16.72 -10.19
N ARG A 76 -6.16 -15.54 -10.28
CA ARG A 76 -5.58 -14.38 -10.95
C ARG A 76 -4.73 -13.56 -9.99
N ARG A 77 -3.75 -12.87 -10.57
CA ARG A 77 -2.98 -11.81 -9.92
C ARG A 77 -3.32 -10.46 -10.54
N THR A 78 -3.07 -9.39 -9.80
CA THR A 78 -3.07 -8.05 -10.39
C THR A 78 -1.97 -7.96 -11.45
N THR A 79 -2.15 -7.06 -12.40
CA THR A 79 -1.20 -6.83 -13.50
C THR A 79 -0.95 -5.34 -13.67
N VAL A 80 -0.14 -4.97 -14.67
CA VAL A 80 0.05 -3.56 -15.04
C VAL A 80 -1.24 -2.89 -15.54
N THR A 81 -2.19 -3.67 -16.05
CA THR A 81 -3.47 -3.20 -16.61
C THR A 81 -4.67 -3.49 -15.70
N GLN A 82 -4.53 -4.30 -14.65
CA GLN A 82 -5.60 -4.62 -13.70
C GLN A 82 -5.08 -4.52 -12.27
N TRP A 83 -5.39 -3.42 -11.59
CA TRP A 83 -4.85 -3.12 -10.26
C TRP A 83 -5.61 -3.77 -9.09
N THR A 84 -6.73 -4.41 -9.39
CA THR A 84 -7.51 -5.21 -8.47
C THR A 84 -8.12 -6.38 -9.24
N VAL A 85 -8.19 -7.54 -8.60
CA VAL A 85 -8.86 -8.74 -9.13
C VAL A 85 -9.65 -9.43 -8.02
N VAL A 86 -10.71 -10.16 -8.37
CA VAL A 86 -11.47 -11.03 -7.48
C VAL A 86 -11.24 -12.48 -7.87
N ASN A 87 -10.93 -13.32 -6.90
CA ASN A 87 -10.75 -14.76 -7.08
C ASN A 87 -11.82 -15.52 -6.30
N ARG A 88 -12.23 -16.69 -6.81
CA ARG A 88 -13.15 -17.62 -6.16
C ARG A 88 -12.36 -18.73 -5.48
N TYR A 89 -12.74 -19.07 -4.26
CA TYR A 89 -12.14 -20.16 -3.50
C TYR A 89 -13.24 -21.06 -2.94
N GLU A 90 -13.04 -22.38 -3.06
CA GLU A 90 -13.87 -23.37 -2.39
C GLU A 90 -13.44 -23.54 -0.94
N THR A 91 -14.40 -23.50 -0.02
CA THR A 91 -14.18 -23.76 1.40
C THR A 91 -15.13 -24.83 1.92
N ASP A 92 -14.90 -25.31 3.13
CA ASP A 92 -15.82 -26.21 3.84
C ASP A 92 -17.20 -25.58 4.09
N LYS A 93 -17.30 -24.24 4.01
CA LYS A 93 -18.54 -23.46 4.23
C LYS A 93 -19.15 -22.92 2.94
N GLY A 94 -18.67 -23.37 1.78
CA GLY A 94 -19.11 -22.94 0.46
C GLY A 94 -18.11 -22.04 -0.25
N GLU A 95 -18.56 -21.44 -1.35
CA GLU A 95 -17.74 -20.56 -2.18
C GLU A 95 -17.51 -19.21 -1.48
N VAL A 96 -16.27 -18.73 -1.53
CA VAL A 96 -15.88 -17.42 -1.02
C VAL A 96 -15.15 -16.64 -2.11
N PHE A 97 -15.54 -15.38 -2.27
CA PHE A 97 -14.89 -14.46 -3.21
C PHE A 97 -13.94 -13.52 -2.47
N VAL A 98 -12.68 -13.51 -2.89
CA VAL A 98 -11.62 -12.75 -2.24
C VAL A 98 -11.03 -11.75 -3.23
N LYS A 99 -11.07 -10.48 -2.84
CA LYS A 99 -10.50 -9.37 -3.61
C LYS A 99 -9.00 -9.20 -3.31
N LYS A 100 -8.16 -9.24 -4.34
CA LYS A 100 -6.71 -9.03 -4.28
C LYS A 100 -6.35 -7.66 -4.84
N GLN A 101 -5.70 -6.83 -4.02
CA GLN A 101 -5.21 -5.49 -4.39
C GLN A 101 -4.05 -5.05 -3.47
N CYS A 102 -3.50 -3.85 -3.69
CA CYS A 102 -2.54 -3.24 -2.76
C CYS A 102 -3.14 -3.08 -1.35
N MET A 103 -2.43 -3.58 -0.34
CA MET A 103 -2.84 -3.46 1.07
C MET A 103 -2.54 -2.10 1.72
N HIS A 104 -1.85 -1.21 1.00
CA HIS A 104 -1.49 0.13 1.49
C HIS A 104 -0.90 0.14 2.91
N CYS A 105 0.03 -0.80 3.15
CA CYS A 105 0.57 -1.17 4.46
C CYS A 105 0.92 0.04 5.34
N CYS A 106 0.72 -0.09 6.66
CA CYS A 106 1.09 0.95 7.63
C CYS A 106 2.58 1.29 7.57
N GLN A 107 3.42 0.26 7.44
CA GLN A 107 4.87 0.36 7.25
C GLN A 107 5.25 -0.33 5.92
N PRO A 108 5.13 0.36 4.78
CA PRO A 108 5.29 -0.26 3.47
C PRO A 108 6.76 -0.52 3.12
N ALA A 109 7.14 -1.79 3.07
CA ALA A 109 8.48 -2.23 2.63
C ALA A 109 8.84 -1.71 1.24
N CYS A 110 7.86 -1.63 0.33
CA CYS A 110 8.06 -1.10 -1.03
C CYS A 110 8.42 0.40 -1.08
N VAL A 111 8.03 1.18 -0.07
CA VAL A 111 8.49 2.58 0.08
C VAL A 111 9.93 2.59 0.62
N ALA A 112 10.20 1.81 1.68
CA ALA A 112 11.53 1.74 2.28
C ALA A 112 12.61 1.25 1.30
N ALA A 113 12.26 0.33 0.40
CA ALA A 113 13.17 -0.25 -0.59
C ALA A 113 13.40 0.64 -1.83
N CYS A 114 12.70 1.76 -2.00
CA CYS A 114 12.79 2.57 -3.21
C CYS A 114 13.98 3.55 -3.17
N PRO A 115 15.06 3.34 -3.95
CA PRO A 115 16.28 4.14 -3.85
C PRO A 115 16.09 5.59 -4.30
N VAL A 116 15.15 5.84 -5.20
CA VAL A 116 14.85 7.17 -5.76
C VAL A 116 13.65 7.84 -5.09
N LYS A 117 13.08 7.24 -4.04
CA LYS A 117 11.88 7.75 -3.35
C LYS A 117 10.70 8.01 -4.29
N ALA A 118 10.55 7.20 -5.34
CA ALA A 118 9.37 7.25 -6.20
C ALA A 118 8.15 6.64 -5.50
N MET A 119 8.33 5.56 -4.74
CA MET A 119 7.28 5.02 -3.89
C MET A 119 7.08 5.92 -2.67
N GLN A 120 5.85 6.29 -2.37
CA GLN A 120 5.51 7.26 -1.33
C GLN A 120 4.35 6.78 -0.46
N LYS A 121 4.44 7.00 0.85
CA LYS A 121 3.29 6.93 1.76
C LYS A 121 2.72 8.35 1.87
N ARG A 122 1.51 8.55 1.36
CA ARG A 122 0.80 9.84 1.41
C ARG A 122 0.15 10.04 2.78
N PRO A 123 -0.24 11.28 3.14
CA PRO A 123 -1.08 11.54 4.30
C PRO A 123 -2.33 10.66 4.27
N TYR A 124 -2.82 10.25 5.45
CA TYR A 124 -3.99 9.38 5.62
C TYR A 124 -3.83 7.93 5.13
N GLY A 125 -2.65 7.47 4.74
CA GLY A 125 -2.40 6.04 4.49
C GLY A 125 -2.19 5.55 3.05
N PRO A 126 -2.63 6.21 1.95
CA PRO A 126 -2.34 5.75 0.60
C PRO A 126 -0.84 5.52 0.39
N VAL A 127 -0.52 4.43 -0.30
CA VAL A 127 0.83 4.16 -0.80
C VAL A 127 0.77 4.34 -2.30
N THR A 128 1.48 5.31 -2.86
CA THR A 128 1.45 5.65 -4.29
C THR A 128 2.86 5.57 -4.88
N TRP A 129 3.00 5.89 -6.15
CA TRP A 129 4.29 6.00 -6.83
C TRP A 129 4.33 7.28 -7.68
N ASP A 130 5.50 7.88 -7.82
CA ASP A 130 5.74 9.12 -8.54
C ASP A 130 6.49 8.89 -9.87
N PRO A 131 6.38 9.82 -10.85
CA PRO A 131 6.97 9.65 -12.18
C PRO A 131 8.50 9.54 -12.23
N ASN A 132 9.21 9.88 -11.15
CA ASN A 132 10.66 9.73 -11.04
C ASN A 132 11.11 8.26 -10.81
N CYS A 133 10.20 7.29 -10.96
CA CYS A 133 10.52 5.87 -10.95
C CYS A 133 11.54 5.50 -12.03
N ILE A 134 12.57 4.75 -11.67
CA ILE A 134 13.63 4.27 -12.56
C ILE A 134 13.50 2.79 -12.94
N GLY A 135 12.39 2.13 -12.60
CA GLY A 135 12.16 0.73 -12.97
C GLY A 135 13.09 -0.31 -12.33
N CYS A 136 13.78 0.02 -11.24
CA CYS A 136 14.78 -0.86 -10.59
C CYS A 136 14.24 -2.15 -9.93
N LYS A 137 12.91 -2.34 -9.90
CA LYS A 137 12.21 -3.53 -9.36
C LYS A 137 12.37 -3.83 -7.87
N THR A 138 13.12 -3.03 -7.10
CA THR A 138 13.29 -3.27 -5.65
C THR A 138 11.95 -3.28 -4.89
N CYS A 139 11.02 -2.40 -5.28
CA CYS A 139 9.68 -2.35 -4.71
C CYS A 139 8.86 -3.63 -4.97
N ILE A 140 9.09 -4.31 -6.09
CA ILE A 140 8.43 -5.58 -6.45
C ILE A 140 8.90 -6.67 -5.48
N PHE A 141 10.21 -6.89 -5.40
CA PHE A 141 10.80 -7.92 -4.53
C PHE A 141 10.52 -7.70 -3.04
N SER A 142 10.39 -6.45 -2.60
CA SER A 142 10.09 -6.12 -1.20
C SER A 142 8.62 -6.32 -0.80
N CYS A 143 7.71 -6.47 -1.76
CA CYS A 143 6.29 -6.55 -1.46
C CYS A 143 5.85 -7.97 -1.13
N VAL A 144 5.50 -8.22 0.13
CA VAL A 144 5.01 -9.53 0.60
C VAL A 144 3.66 -9.96 -0.01
N TYR A 145 2.99 -9.05 -0.73
CA TYR A 145 1.70 -9.29 -1.37
C TYR A 145 1.78 -9.42 -2.90
N ASP A 146 2.98 -9.33 -3.49
CA ASP A 146 3.20 -9.43 -4.95
C ASP A 146 2.35 -8.42 -5.77
N ILE A 147 2.38 -7.14 -5.38
CA ILE A 147 1.47 -6.12 -5.94
C ILE A 147 2.11 -5.17 -6.97
N PRO A 148 3.29 -4.56 -6.75
CA PRO A 148 3.86 -3.66 -7.75
C PRO A 148 4.26 -4.45 -9.00
N HIS A 149 3.73 -4.07 -10.16
CA HIS A 149 4.08 -4.67 -11.45
C HIS A 149 4.79 -3.64 -12.32
N LEU A 150 5.75 -4.03 -13.17
CA LEU A 150 6.50 -3.11 -14.04
C LEU A 150 6.02 -3.19 -15.49
N GLU A 151 5.81 -2.05 -16.13
CA GLU A 151 5.55 -1.96 -17.58
C GLU A 151 6.81 -2.30 -18.38
N ILE A 152 7.03 -3.58 -18.70
CA ILE A 152 8.25 -4.03 -19.38
C ILE A 152 8.37 -3.60 -20.85
N GLU A 153 7.25 -3.23 -21.49
CA GLU A 153 7.19 -2.91 -22.92
C GLU A 153 7.48 -1.43 -23.23
N LYS A 154 7.64 -0.57 -22.22
CA LYS A 154 7.84 0.87 -22.41
C LYS A 154 9.31 1.27 -22.18
N PRO A 155 9.87 2.21 -22.99
CA PRO A 155 11.23 2.70 -22.81
C PRO A 155 11.52 3.32 -21.44
N ALA A 156 10.51 3.95 -20.83
CA ALA A 156 10.54 4.47 -19.46
C ALA A 156 9.54 3.65 -18.62
N PRO A 157 9.94 2.47 -18.13
CA PRO A 157 9.03 1.53 -17.51
C PRO A 157 8.55 2.06 -16.16
N LYS A 158 7.23 2.20 -16.00
CA LYS A 158 6.62 2.66 -14.75
C LYS A 158 6.07 1.47 -13.97
N ILE A 159 6.05 1.63 -12.64
CA ILE A 159 5.38 0.67 -11.76
C ILE A 159 3.89 0.94 -11.84
N GLN A 160 3.10 -0.12 -11.81
CA GLN A 160 1.65 -0.09 -11.79
C GLN A 160 1.15 -0.89 -10.58
N LYS A 161 0.16 -0.31 -9.88
CA LYS A 161 -0.50 -0.88 -8.71
C LYS A 161 -1.64 0.04 -8.28
N CYS A 162 -2.58 -0.50 -7.51
CA CYS A 162 -3.61 0.31 -6.84
C CYS A 162 -2.97 1.48 -6.07
N ILE A 163 -3.50 2.69 -6.27
CA ILE A 163 -3.05 3.94 -5.65
C ILE A 163 -4.02 4.44 -4.57
N PHE A 164 -4.91 3.56 -4.09
CA PHE A 164 -5.97 3.88 -3.14
C PHE A 164 -6.90 5.00 -3.61
N CYS A 165 -7.07 5.15 -4.93
CA CYS A 165 -7.80 6.26 -5.53
C CYS A 165 -7.36 7.63 -4.99
N TRP A 166 -6.05 7.84 -4.80
CA TRP A 166 -5.50 9.04 -4.16
C TRP A 166 -6.04 10.36 -4.73
N GLU A 167 -6.18 10.45 -6.05
CA GLU A 167 -6.74 11.64 -6.71
C GLU A 167 -8.20 11.90 -6.30
N ARG A 168 -9.02 10.86 -6.20
CA ARG A 168 -10.41 10.96 -5.73
C ARG A 168 -10.50 11.32 -4.24
N LEU A 169 -9.63 10.74 -3.42
CA LEU A 169 -9.59 11.04 -1.99
C LEU A 169 -9.25 12.51 -1.72
N LYS A 170 -8.38 13.13 -2.52
CA LYS A 170 -8.10 14.58 -2.43
C LYS A 170 -9.32 15.46 -2.72
N GLU A 171 -10.28 14.94 -3.48
CA GLU A 171 -11.55 15.60 -3.78
C GLU A 171 -12.67 15.25 -2.78
N GLY A 172 -12.36 14.49 -1.72
CA GLY A 172 -13.35 14.03 -0.75
C GLY A 172 -14.28 12.91 -1.26
N LYS A 173 -13.95 12.29 -2.40
CA LYS A 173 -14.72 11.18 -2.97
C LYS A 173 -14.22 9.83 -2.45
N LEU A 174 -15.12 8.86 -2.37
CA LEU A 174 -14.76 7.48 -2.03
C LEU A 174 -13.87 6.84 -3.12
N PRO A 175 -13.07 5.82 -2.77
CA PRO A 175 -12.43 4.96 -3.77
C PRO A 175 -13.47 4.37 -4.72
N ALA A 176 -13.18 4.35 -6.02
CA ALA A 176 -14.15 3.91 -7.04
C ALA A 176 -14.64 2.48 -6.82
N CYS A 177 -13.75 1.58 -6.37
CA CYS A 177 -14.13 0.20 -6.06
C CYS A 177 -15.09 0.09 -4.87
N VAL A 178 -14.96 0.98 -3.88
CA VAL A 178 -15.86 1.04 -2.70
C VAL A 178 -17.23 1.54 -3.12
N GLU A 179 -17.28 2.66 -3.85
CA GLU A 179 -18.52 3.27 -4.33
C GLU A 179 -19.31 2.32 -5.25
N ALA A 180 -18.61 1.50 -6.05
CA ALA A 180 -19.24 0.58 -6.99
C ALA A 180 -19.69 -0.76 -6.39
N CYS A 181 -19.48 -1.03 -5.09
CA CYS A 181 -19.79 -2.34 -4.52
C CYS A 181 -21.30 -2.46 -4.19
N PRO A 182 -22.08 -3.28 -4.93
CA PRO A 182 -23.53 -3.34 -4.73
C PRO A 182 -23.95 -4.02 -3.42
N GLN A 183 -23.06 -4.81 -2.83
CA GLN A 183 -23.29 -5.51 -1.56
C GLN A 183 -22.69 -4.80 -0.36
N GLU A 184 -22.05 -3.64 -0.59
CA GLU A 184 -21.25 -2.89 0.41
C GLU A 184 -20.24 -3.79 1.16
N ALA A 185 -19.73 -4.82 0.48
CA ALA A 185 -18.67 -5.68 0.99
C ALA A 185 -17.31 -4.95 1.13
N LEU A 186 -17.20 -3.73 0.61
CA LEU A 186 -16.02 -2.88 0.69
C LEU A 186 -16.36 -1.66 1.54
N ILE A 187 -15.84 -1.61 2.77
CA ILE A 187 -16.17 -0.56 3.75
C ILE A 187 -14.96 0.36 3.88
N PHE A 188 -15.15 1.65 3.61
CA PHE A 188 -14.11 2.68 3.72
C PHE A 188 -14.27 3.47 5.02
N GLY A 189 -13.16 3.69 5.73
CA GLY A 189 -13.19 4.41 7.00
C GLY A 189 -11.80 4.55 7.60
N THR A 190 -11.73 5.11 8.79
CA THR A 190 -10.48 5.11 9.56
C THR A 190 -10.12 3.69 9.94
N ARG A 191 -8.82 3.39 10.07
CA ARG A 191 -8.36 2.06 10.49
C ARG A 191 -9.00 1.61 11.80
N ARG A 192 -9.29 2.53 12.72
CA ARG A 192 -9.89 2.20 14.02
C ARG A 192 -11.32 1.72 13.85
N GLU A 193 -12.15 2.49 13.14
CA GLU A 193 -13.55 2.11 12.83
C GLU A 193 -13.61 0.76 12.12
N LEU A 194 -12.73 0.54 11.13
CA LEU A 194 -12.71 -0.72 10.38
C LEU A 194 -12.29 -1.92 11.23
N LEU A 195 -11.48 -1.73 12.27
CA LEU A 195 -11.12 -2.79 13.22
C LEU A 195 -12.22 -3.07 14.23
N GLU A 196 -13.04 -2.07 14.56
CA GLU A 196 -14.23 -2.23 15.38
C GLU A 196 -15.30 -3.03 14.60
N GLU A 197 -15.55 -2.65 13.35
CA GLU A 197 -16.44 -3.37 12.42
C GLU A 197 -15.99 -4.82 12.20
N ALA A 198 -14.70 -5.07 11.96
CA ALA A 198 -14.21 -6.43 11.69
C ALA A 198 -14.32 -7.43 12.87
N ARG A 199 -14.78 -6.97 14.04
CA ARG A 199 -14.96 -7.80 15.25
C ARG A 199 -16.42 -8.17 15.52
N THR A 200 -17.37 -7.55 14.82
CA THR A 200 -18.80 -7.87 14.93
C THR A 200 -19.10 -9.16 14.17
#